data_AF-D6QZX5-F1
#
_entry.id   AF-D6QZX5-F1
#
_cell.length_a   1.000
_cell.length_b   1.000
_cell.length_c   1.000
_cell.angle_alpha   90.00
_cell.angle_beta   90.00
_cell.angle_gamma   90.00
#
_symmetry.space_group_name_H-M   'P 1'
#
loop_
_entity.id
_entity.type
_entity.pdbx_description
1 polymer ?
#
loop_
_entity_poly.entity_id
_entity_poly.type
_entity_poly.pdbx_seq_one_letter_code
_entity_poly.pdbx_strand_id
1 'polypeptide(L)'
;GICGDNHATCATYAQNMAFGVRPPAMAEWIVNLGEAAEYMFDHNIFQDNLVGVDFCEQMVKETNPGVYAKAEKTAAPGADLHGYRTIADIMKALNPFVGSFYREALQMSRMTREMFCLMEGRHVHPSTLYPGGVGTVPTVQLFTDYLVRLMKYVEFMKKVVPLHDDLFNFFYEALPGYEEVGRRRVLLGCWGSFNNPAVCDYSYKKMTEWGRAMYVTPGVVVDDKLVTSDLVDINLNIRILLGSSYYDDWQQGETFVKQDPLGNPVDQNHPWNQTTIPRPQKRDFGGKYTWVMSPRWLDKRTGDHLALDTGGGPIARLWATALAGIVDNGYVKSTGRSVKMYLPKTMSLPEVEFEWKIPKWSNAIERDRARTYFQVYAASCALYFVEQALAELHAGRTKTWSEFSVPQEAIGCGFHEAVRGVLSHHVVIRDGKIANYHPYPPTPWNANPRDVYGTPGPYEDAVQ
;
A
#
# COMPACT_ATOMS: atom_id res chain seq x y z
N GLY A 1 12.04 0.21 9.14
CA GLY A 1 12.38 1.61 8.80
C GLY A 1 12.42 1.84 7.30
N ILE A 2 11.43 1.33 6.54
CA ILE A 2 11.21 1.70 5.14
C ILE A 2 9.82 2.31 4.94
N CYS A 3 8.82 1.85 5.71
CA CYS A 3 7.43 2.34 5.74
C CYS A 3 7.02 2.82 7.15
N GLY A 4 7.91 3.57 7.81
CA GLY A 4 7.69 4.05 9.19
C GLY A 4 6.62 5.16 9.28
N ASP A 5 6.54 5.97 8.24
CA ASP A 5 5.55 7.00 7.96
C ASP A 5 4.13 6.43 7.83
N ASN A 6 3.91 5.37 7.04
CA ASN A 6 2.58 4.73 6.94
C ASN A 6 2.03 4.35 8.33
N HIS A 7 2.90 3.84 9.22
CA HIS A 7 2.54 3.53 10.61
C HIS A 7 2.24 4.79 11.43
N ALA A 8 3.02 5.86 11.24
CA ALA A 8 2.76 7.14 11.90
C ALA A 8 1.41 7.73 11.45
N THR A 9 1.11 7.70 10.16
CA THR A 9 -0.15 8.14 9.55
C THR A 9 -1.33 7.30 10.01
N CYS A 10 -1.23 5.97 9.98
CA CYS A 10 -2.29 5.12 10.49
C CYS A 10 -2.51 5.31 12.01
N ALA A 11 -1.43 5.53 12.76
CA ALA A 11 -1.51 5.88 14.18
C ALA A 11 -2.20 7.23 14.43
N THR A 12 -1.97 8.26 13.61
CA THR A 12 -2.69 9.54 13.74
C THR A 12 -4.15 9.40 13.36
N TYR A 13 -4.51 8.56 12.38
CA TYR A 13 -5.90 8.26 12.06
C TYR A 13 -6.63 7.61 13.24
N ALA A 14 -6.00 6.62 13.89
CA ALA A 14 -6.54 5.98 15.09
C ALA A 14 -6.73 6.96 16.25
N GLN A 15 -5.76 7.86 16.44
CA GLN A 15 -5.81 8.90 17.47
C GLN A 15 -6.87 9.94 17.17
N ASN A 16 -7.01 10.40 15.92
CA ASN A 16 -8.05 11.35 15.51
C ASN A 16 -9.45 10.82 15.84
N MET A 17 -9.69 9.53 15.56
CA MET A 17 -10.92 8.85 15.94
C MET A 17 -11.10 8.79 17.46
N ALA A 18 -10.09 8.34 18.20
CA ALA A 18 -10.16 8.21 19.65
C ALA A 18 -10.40 9.56 20.35
N PHE A 19 -9.76 10.63 19.87
CA PHE A 19 -9.83 11.97 20.46
C PHE A 19 -11.04 12.78 19.95
N GLY A 20 -11.75 12.28 18.93
CA GLY A 20 -12.86 12.99 18.30
C GLY A 20 -12.42 14.28 17.60
N VAL A 21 -11.21 14.30 17.02
CA VAL A 21 -10.63 15.49 16.37
C VAL A 21 -10.56 15.30 14.86
N ARG A 22 -11.04 16.30 14.13
CA ARG A 22 -10.86 16.41 12.68
C ARG A 22 -9.75 17.43 12.36
N PRO A 23 -8.67 17.04 11.69
CA PRO A 23 -7.64 17.98 11.24
C PRO A 23 -8.18 18.93 10.16
N PRO A 24 -7.57 20.10 9.95
CA PRO A 24 -7.92 20.98 8.85
C PRO A 24 -7.69 20.32 7.48
N ALA A 25 -8.47 20.69 6.46
CA ALA A 25 -8.34 20.13 5.11
C ALA A 25 -6.94 20.30 4.51
N MET A 26 -6.29 21.43 4.76
CA MET A 26 -4.89 21.66 4.35
C MET A 26 -3.94 20.58 4.91
N ALA A 27 -4.15 20.15 6.16
CA ALA A 27 -3.31 19.12 6.78
C ALA A 27 -3.47 17.77 6.08
N GLU A 28 -4.71 17.39 5.75
CA GLU A 28 -5.00 16.17 5.00
C GLU A 28 -4.37 16.18 3.61
N TRP A 29 -4.42 17.31 2.89
CA TRP A 29 -3.75 17.40 1.59
C TRP A 29 -2.23 17.28 1.71
N ILE A 30 -1.62 17.85 2.75
CA ILE A 30 -0.19 17.69 3.04
C ILE A 30 0.15 16.22 3.34
N VAL A 31 -0.64 15.55 4.19
CA VAL A 31 -0.45 14.12 4.50
C VAL A 31 -0.60 13.27 3.24
N ASN A 32 -1.62 13.51 2.41
CA ASN A 32 -1.80 12.79 1.15
C ASN A 32 -0.63 13.00 0.18
N LEU A 33 -0.07 14.22 0.10
CA LEU A 33 1.14 14.49 -0.69
C LEU A 33 2.38 13.78 -0.13
N GLY A 34 2.51 13.69 1.19
CA GLY A 34 3.57 12.93 1.86
C GLY A 34 3.50 11.44 1.55
N GLU A 35 2.36 10.80 1.84
CA GLU A 35 2.14 9.37 1.59
C GLU A 35 2.19 9.02 0.10
N ALA A 36 1.78 9.93 -0.81
CA ALA A 36 1.96 9.72 -2.24
C ALA A 36 3.45 9.71 -2.62
N ALA A 37 4.25 10.59 -2.03
CA ALA A 37 5.70 10.60 -2.22
C ALA A 37 6.37 9.36 -1.65
N GLU A 38 5.88 8.82 -0.52
CA GLU A 38 6.31 7.53 0.01
C GLU A 38 6.07 6.41 -1.01
N TYR A 39 4.86 6.31 -1.58
CA TYR A 39 4.60 5.29 -2.61
C TYR A 39 5.52 5.44 -3.82
N MET A 40 5.72 6.66 -4.31
CA MET A 40 6.64 6.93 -5.43
C MET A 40 8.08 6.54 -5.08
N PHE A 41 8.52 6.78 -3.84
CA PHE A 41 9.83 6.39 -3.35
C PHE A 41 10.01 4.88 -3.23
N ASP A 42 9.20 4.22 -2.39
CA ASP A 42 9.41 2.83 -2.01
C ASP A 42 9.20 1.92 -3.22
N HIS A 43 8.14 2.15 -4.01
CA HIS A 43 7.91 1.32 -5.21
C HIS A 43 9.04 1.44 -6.23
N ASN A 44 9.57 2.65 -6.48
CA ASN A 44 10.72 2.85 -7.38
C ASN A 44 11.95 2.08 -6.89
N ILE A 45 12.36 2.29 -5.64
CA ILE A 45 13.61 1.68 -5.14
C ILE A 45 13.46 0.17 -4.95
N PHE A 46 12.29 -0.30 -4.51
CA PHE A 46 12.03 -1.72 -4.33
C PHE A 46 11.96 -2.44 -5.69
N GLN A 47 11.23 -1.87 -6.65
CA GLN A 47 11.07 -2.49 -7.97
C GLN A 47 12.39 -2.55 -8.74
N ASP A 48 13.20 -1.48 -8.71
CA ASP A 48 14.33 -1.35 -9.65
C ASP A 48 15.71 -1.52 -8.99
N ASN A 49 15.77 -1.63 -7.66
CA ASN A 49 17.02 -1.90 -6.94
C ASN A 49 16.99 -3.15 -6.05
N LEU A 50 15.82 -3.79 -5.86
CA LEU A 50 15.71 -5.06 -5.15
C LEU A 50 15.11 -6.14 -6.06
N VAL A 51 13.84 -6.01 -6.43
CA VAL A 51 13.13 -7.00 -7.28
C VAL A 51 13.76 -7.08 -8.67
N GLY A 52 14.04 -5.94 -9.30
CA GLY A 52 14.60 -5.87 -10.66
C GLY A 52 15.96 -6.54 -10.81
N VAL A 53 16.67 -6.80 -9.70
CA VAL A 53 17.91 -7.57 -9.71
C VAL A 53 17.66 -9.03 -10.05
N ASP A 54 16.50 -9.59 -9.69
CA ASP A 54 16.12 -10.95 -10.09
C ASP A 54 15.95 -11.07 -11.62
N PHE A 55 15.72 -9.93 -12.30
CA PHE A 55 15.56 -9.80 -13.75
C PHE A 55 16.80 -9.25 -14.46
N CYS A 56 17.90 -8.97 -13.74
CA CYS A 56 19.08 -8.39 -14.35
C CYS A 56 19.87 -9.40 -15.19
N GLU A 57 20.70 -8.90 -16.10
CA GLU A 57 21.52 -9.75 -16.99
C GLU A 57 22.33 -10.78 -16.18
N GLN A 58 22.96 -10.36 -15.09
CA GLN A 58 23.79 -11.25 -14.28
C GLN A 58 22.96 -12.42 -13.74
N MET A 59 21.84 -12.14 -13.07
CA MET A 59 20.99 -13.17 -12.48
C MET A 59 20.40 -14.11 -13.54
N VAL A 60 19.90 -13.55 -14.64
CA VAL A 60 19.28 -14.34 -15.71
C VAL A 60 20.32 -15.21 -16.42
N LYS A 61 21.57 -14.74 -16.61
CA LYS A 61 22.65 -15.56 -17.16
C LYS A 61 23.04 -16.73 -16.25
N GLU A 62 23.09 -16.49 -14.93
CA GLU A 62 23.47 -17.51 -13.95
C GLU A 62 22.41 -18.60 -13.81
N THR A 63 21.12 -18.25 -13.93
CA THR A 63 20.00 -19.16 -13.68
C THR A 63 19.38 -19.73 -14.96
N ASN A 64 19.26 -18.92 -16.01
CA ASN A 64 18.53 -19.23 -17.25
C ASN A 64 19.25 -18.68 -18.49
N PRO A 65 20.47 -19.15 -18.82
CA PRO A 65 21.27 -18.59 -19.91
C PRO A 65 20.57 -18.62 -21.28
N GLY A 66 19.70 -19.61 -21.51
CA GLY A 66 18.86 -19.68 -22.73
C GLY A 66 17.84 -18.54 -22.85
N VAL A 67 17.28 -18.09 -21.73
CA VAL A 67 16.35 -16.94 -21.69
C VAL A 67 17.10 -15.66 -22.04
N TYR A 68 18.29 -15.47 -21.47
CA TYR A 68 19.10 -14.31 -21.80
C TYR A 68 19.50 -14.28 -23.29
N ALA A 69 19.90 -15.42 -23.86
CA ALA A 69 20.22 -15.52 -25.30
C ALA A 69 19.01 -15.22 -26.20
N LYS A 70 17.78 -15.50 -25.74
CA LYS A 70 16.54 -15.06 -26.41
C LYS A 70 16.37 -13.54 -26.29
N ALA A 71 16.57 -12.98 -25.10
CA ALA A 71 16.45 -11.56 -24.83
C ALA A 71 17.37 -10.69 -25.71
N GLU A 72 18.57 -11.19 -26.05
CA GLU A 72 19.52 -10.50 -26.95
C GLU A 72 18.99 -10.33 -28.38
N LYS A 73 18.07 -11.21 -28.79
CA LYS A 73 17.49 -11.23 -30.14
C LYS A 73 16.07 -10.66 -30.18
N THR A 74 15.44 -10.43 -29.03
CA THR A 74 14.09 -9.89 -28.92
C THR A 74 14.14 -8.35 -28.85
N ALA A 75 13.57 -7.68 -29.85
CA ALA A 75 13.35 -6.24 -29.81
C ALA A 75 12.32 -5.87 -28.73
N ALA A 76 12.53 -4.75 -28.05
CA ALA A 76 11.60 -4.23 -27.05
C ALA A 76 10.47 -3.43 -27.75
N PRO A 77 9.18 -3.81 -27.64
CA PRO A 77 8.07 -3.10 -28.27
C PRO A 77 8.00 -1.59 -27.98
N GLY A 78 8.35 -1.17 -26.76
CA GLY A 78 8.40 0.20 -26.28
C GLY A 78 9.74 0.90 -26.48
N ALA A 79 10.65 0.38 -27.32
CA ALA A 79 12.01 0.89 -27.49
C ALA A 79 12.08 2.41 -27.74
N ASP A 80 11.13 2.98 -28.50
CA ASP A 80 11.06 4.42 -28.80
C ASP A 80 10.66 5.27 -27.58
N LEU A 81 10.01 4.66 -26.58
CA LEU A 81 9.55 5.33 -25.35
C LEU A 81 10.62 5.30 -24.26
N HIS A 82 11.35 4.20 -24.11
CA HIS A 82 12.32 4.01 -23.02
C HIS A 82 13.79 3.95 -23.45
N GLY A 83 14.08 3.87 -24.75
CA GLY A 83 15.42 3.97 -25.31
C GLY A 83 16.25 2.68 -25.26
N TYR A 84 15.65 1.53 -24.97
CA TYR A 84 16.33 0.23 -24.96
C TYR A 84 15.87 -0.59 -26.16
N ARG A 85 16.80 -0.96 -27.05
CA ARG A 85 16.46 -1.61 -28.33
C ARG A 85 15.99 -3.04 -28.14
N THR A 86 16.61 -3.78 -27.23
CA THR A 86 16.31 -5.19 -26.95
C THR A 86 15.97 -5.40 -25.49
N ILE A 87 15.30 -6.51 -25.18
CA ILE A 87 15.02 -6.88 -23.79
C ILE A 87 16.31 -7.09 -22.99
N ALA A 88 17.36 -7.64 -23.61
CA ALA A 88 18.66 -7.77 -22.96
C ALA A 88 19.27 -6.42 -22.56
N ASP A 89 19.00 -5.33 -23.30
CA ASP A 89 19.49 -4.00 -22.93
C ASP A 89 18.81 -3.48 -21.65
N ILE A 90 17.53 -3.83 -21.44
CA ILE A 90 16.81 -3.56 -20.19
C ILE A 90 17.44 -4.37 -19.05
N MET A 91 17.65 -5.68 -19.24
CA MET A 91 18.27 -6.56 -18.23
C MET A 91 19.67 -6.07 -17.81
N LYS A 92 20.48 -5.61 -18.78
CA LYS A 92 21.80 -4.98 -18.51
C LYS A 92 21.68 -3.72 -17.68
N ALA A 93 20.68 -2.89 -17.97
CA ALA A 93 20.46 -1.64 -17.27
C ALA A 93 20.01 -1.83 -15.81
N LEU A 94 19.50 -3.02 -15.46
CA LEU A 94 19.12 -3.43 -14.11
C LEU A 94 20.29 -4.02 -13.29
N ASN A 95 21.46 -4.27 -13.89
CA ASN A 95 22.60 -4.83 -13.15
C ASN A 95 23.00 -3.93 -11.95
N PRO A 96 23.23 -4.50 -10.76
CA PRO A 96 23.55 -3.73 -9.56
C PRO A 96 24.74 -2.79 -9.74
N PHE A 97 24.57 -1.52 -9.37
CA PHE A 97 25.55 -0.43 -9.40
C PHE A 97 26.11 -0.01 -10.76
N VAL A 98 26.18 -0.91 -11.74
CA VAL A 98 26.75 -0.63 -13.07
C VAL A 98 25.67 -0.29 -14.11
N GLY A 99 24.48 -0.88 -13.96
CA GLY A 99 23.32 -0.64 -14.81
C GLY A 99 22.90 0.83 -14.80
N SER A 100 22.54 1.36 -15.97
CA SER A 100 22.11 2.76 -16.08
C SER A 100 20.78 2.98 -15.37
N PHE A 101 19.81 2.10 -15.56
CA PHE A 101 18.48 2.22 -14.97
C PHE A 101 18.50 1.97 -13.45
N TYR A 102 19.30 1.00 -12.97
CA TYR A 102 19.54 0.81 -11.54
C TYR A 102 20.02 2.11 -10.86
N ARG A 103 20.99 2.81 -11.47
CA ARG A 103 21.51 4.08 -10.93
C ARG A 103 20.52 5.24 -11.07
N GLU A 104 19.76 5.29 -12.14
CA GLU A 104 18.69 6.28 -12.36
C GLU A 104 17.60 6.15 -11.27
N ALA A 105 17.14 4.92 -11.00
CA ALA A 105 16.18 4.64 -9.93
C ALA A 105 16.71 5.05 -8.54
N LEU A 106 18.00 4.87 -8.26
CA LEU A 106 18.61 5.37 -7.02
C LEU A 106 18.54 6.90 -6.91
N GLN A 107 18.71 7.64 -8.01
CA GLN A 107 18.57 9.10 -8.03
C GLN A 107 17.10 9.51 -7.84
N MET A 108 16.18 8.85 -8.54
CA MET A 108 14.73 9.08 -8.35
C MET A 108 14.33 8.86 -6.89
N SER A 109 14.84 7.82 -6.24
CA SER A 109 14.58 7.53 -4.82
C SER A 109 14.99 8.67 -3.87
N ARG A 110 16.04 9.43 -4.21
CA ARG A 110 16.49 10.58 -3.39
C ARG A 110 15.52 11.74 -3.56
N MET A 111 15.19 12.06 -4.80
CA MET A 111 14.28 13.14 -5.14
C MET A 111 12.86 12.91 -4.59
N THR A 112 12.34 11.69 -4.67
CA THR A 112 11.02 11.35 -4.11
C THR A 112 11.03 11.39 -2.58
N ARG A 113 12.14 11.06 -1.91
CA ARG A 113 12.30 11.32 -0.47
C ARG A 113 12.39 12.79 -0.12
N GLU A 114 13.01 13.63 -0.96
CA GLU A 114 12.95 15.08 -0.76
C GLU A 114 11.50 15.58 -0.84
N MET A 115 10.69 15.07 -1.78
CA MET A 115 9.24 15.36 -1.85
C MET A 115 8.52 14.97 -0.56
N PHE A 116 8.80 13.78 -0.03
CA PHE A 116 8.28 13.32 1.25
C PHE A 116 8.69 14.27 2.39
N CYS A 117 9.98 14.62 2.49
CA CYS A 117 10.50 15.50 3.55
C CYS A 117 9.90 16.91 3.52
N LEU A 118 9.51 17.42 2.35
CA LEU A 118 8.78 18.69 2.27
C LEU A 118 7.45 18.63 3.02
N MET A 119 6.74 17.50 2.95
CA MET A 119 5.42 17.33 3.55
C MET A 119 5.48 16.86 5.00
N GLU A 120 6.39 15.95 5.32
CA GLU A 120 6.42 15.25 6.61
C GLU A 120 7.69 15.51 7.45
N GLY A 121 8.63 16.31 6.92
CA GLY A 121 9.81 16.82 7.61
C GLY A 121 11.07 15.99 7.40
N ARG A 122 11.02 14.66 7.61
CA ARG A 122 12.17 13.76 7.41
C ARG A 122 11.73 12.31 7.16
N HIS A 123 12.48 11.59 6.32
CA HIS A 123 12.24 10.19 6.00
C HIS A 123 13.15 9.25 6.81
N VAL A 124 12.72 8.07 7.27
CA VAL A 124 11.38 7.44 7.17
C VAL A 124 10.49 7.73 8.40
N HIS A 125 11.02 8.42 9.39
CA HIS A 125 10.34 8.68 10.65
C HIS A 125 9.89 10.14 10.67
N PRO A 126 8.64 10.44 10.26
CA PRO A 126 8.19 11.80 10.08
C PRO A 126 8.29 12.58 11.39
N SER A 127 8.51 13.88 11.29
CA SER A 127 8.71 14.76 12.46
C SER A 127 7.66 15.84 12.61
N THR A 128 6.81 16.02 11.62
CA THR A 128 5.79 17.08 11.59
C THR A 128 4.37 16.54 11.63
N LEU A 129 4.19 15.22 11.75
CA LEU A 129 2.89 14.57 11.81
C LEU A 129 2.42 14.43 13.26
N TYR A 130 1.19 14.85 13.55
CA TYR A 130 0.59 14.81 14.89
C TYR A 130 -0.89 14.39 14.82
N PRO A 131 -1.49 13.91 15.92
CA PRO A 131 -2.95 13.88 16.03
C PRO A 131 -3.50 15.29 15.83
N GLY A 132 -4.59 15.43 15.09
CA GLY A 132 -5.19 16.71 14.77
C GLY A 132 -4.51 17.51 13.66
N GLY A 133 -3.43 17.02 13.03
CA GLY A 133 -2.89 17.61 11.79
C GLY A 133 -1.37 17.56 11.65
N VAL A 134 -0.77 18.62 11.08
CA VAL A 134 0.67 18.71 10.79
C VAL A 134 1.29 20.03 11.23
N GLY A 135 2.59 19.98 11.54
CA GLY A 135 3.43 21.17 11.78
C GLY A 135 4.02 21.80 10.51
N THR A 136 3.83 21.16 9.35
CA THR A 136 4.31 21.66 8.05
C THR A 136 3.64 22.98 7.70
N VAL A 137 4.44 24.00 7.37
CA VAL A 137 3.97 25.36 7.09
C VAL A 137 3.59 25.50 5.61
N PRO A 138 2.30 25.67 5.28
CA PRO A 138 1.85 25.74 3.89
C PRO A 138 2.29 27.07 3.26
N THR A 139 3.03 27.00 2.17
CA THR A 139 3.50 28.16 1.40
C THR A 139 3.46 27.86 -0.09
N VAL A 140 3.46 28.90 -0.92
CA VAL A 140 3.57 28.72 -2.38
C VAL A 140 4.87 27.99 -2.70
N GLN A 141 5.98 28.37 -2.04
CA GLN A 141 7.29 27.75 -2.23
C GLN A 141 7.27 26.25 -1.92
N LEU A 142 6.65 25.84 -0.81
CA LEU A 142 6.54 24.43 -0.43
C LEU A 142 5.93 23.59 -1.55
N PHE A 143 4.79 24.03 -2.07
CA PHE A 143 4.06 23.29 -3.10
C PHE A 143 4.75 23.37 -4.47
N THR A 144 5.41 24.49 -4.81
CA THR A 144 6.22 24.56 -6.04
C THR A 144 7.44 23.64 -5.97
N ASP A 145 8.10 23.55 -4.81
CA ASP A 145 9.25 22.67 -4.60
C ASP A 145 8.87 21.19 -4.74
N TYR A 146 7.67 20.82 -4.26
CA TYR A 146 7.11 19.49 -4.44
C TYR A 146 6.72 19.26 -5.92
N LEU A 147 5.98 20.18 -6.54
CA LEU A 147 5.47 20.03 -7.90
C LEU A 147 6.59 19.91 -8.94
N VAL A 148 7.67 20.68 -8.82
CA VAL A 148 8.83 20.57 -9.74
C VAL A 148 9.46 19.18 -9.70
N ARG A 149 9.52 18.55 -8.52
CA ARG A 149 10.03 17.17 -8.36
C ARG A 149 9.01 16.14 -8.85
N LEU A 150 7.74 16.35 -8.54
CA LEU A 150 6.63 15.54 -9.04
C LEU A 150 6.65 15.47 -10.57
N MET A 151 6.79 16.60 -11.26
CA MET A 151 6.80 16.64 -12.72
C MET A 151 8.00 15.91 -13.35
N LYS A 152 9.15 15.85 -12.67
CA LYS A 152 10.29 15.01 -13.10
C LYS A 152 9.95 13.53 -12.96
N TYR A 153 9.30 13.16 -11.86
CA TYR A 153 8.86 11.78 -11.65
C TYR A 153 7.74 11.37 -12.61
N VAL A 154 6.83 12.29 -12.96
CA VAL A 154 5.81 12.09 -14.01
C VAL A 154 6.48 11.79 -15.36
N GLU A 155 7.51 12.56 -15.76
CA GLU A 155 8.26 12.29 -17.00
C GLU A 155 8.98 10.93 -16.93
N PHE A 156 9.59 10.60 -15.80
CA PHE A 156 10.21 9.30 -15.56
C PHE A 156 9.21 8.15 -15.75
N MET A 157 8.02 8.23 -15.16
CA MET A 157 7.03 7.17 -15.24
C MET A 157 6.51 6.90 -16.66
N LYS A 158 6.52 7.89 -17.55
CA LYS A 158 6.18 7.69 -18.97
C LYS A 158 7.13 6.74 -19.69
N LYS A 159 8.38 6.66 -19.22
CA LYS A 159 9.41 5.71 -19.69
C LYS A 159 9.33 4.38 -18.93
N VAL A 160 9.07 4.41 -17.62
CA VAL A 160 9.15 3.20 -16.78
C VAL A 160 8.03 2.20 -17.05
N VAL A 161 6.79 2.66 -17.23
CA VAL A 161 5.66 1.76 -17.51
C VAL A 161 5.92 0.88 -18.74
N PRO A 162 6.22 1.42 -19.94
CA PRO A 162 6.49 0.58 -21.10
C PRO A 162 7.74 -0.28 -20.94
N LEU A 163 8.77 0.19 -20.22
CA LEU A 163 9.98 -0.59 -19.94
C LEU A 163 9.67 -1.88 -19.15
N HIS A 164 8.88 -1.77 -18.09
CA HIS A 164 8.48 -2.92 -17.28
C HIS A 164 7.46 -3.80 -18.02
N ASP A 165 6.53 -3.22 -18.78
CA ASP A 165 5.60 -4.02 -19.58
C ASP A 165 6.33 -4.88 -20.61
N ASP A 166 7.32 -4.33 -21.31
CA ASP A 166 8.17 -5.07 -22.25
C ASP A 166 8.93 -6.21 -21.57
N LEU A 167 9.56 -5.92 -20.42
CA LEU A 167 10.29 -6.91 -19.65
C LEU A 167 9.38 -8.03 -19.15
N PHE A 168 8.25 -7.69 -18.52
CA PHE A 168 7.34 -8.66 -17.92
C PHE A 168 6.61 -9.50 -18.96
N ASN A 169 6.19 -8.90 -20.08
CA ASN A 169 5.62 -9.66 -21.21
C ASN A 169 6.64 -10.63 -21.80
N PHE A 170 7.91 -10.21 -21.93
CA PHE A 170 8.96 -11.10 -22.40
C PHE A 170 9.10 -12.36 -21.53
N PHE A 171 9.00 -12.26 -20.20
CA PHE A 171 9.12 -13.43 -19.32
C PHE A 171 8.01 -14.46 -19.56
N TYR A 172 6.77 -14.03 -19.79
CA TYR A 172 5.69 -14.94 -20.17
C TYR A 172 5.96 -15.66 -21.49
N GLU A 173 6.54 -14.97 -22.47
CA GLU A 173 6.85 -15.57 -23.78
C GLU A 173 8.13 -16.44 -23.76
N ALA A 174 9.12 -16.06 -22.95
CA ALA A 174 10.42 -16.72 -22.86
C ALA A 174 10.37 -17.99 -22.04
N LEU A 175 9.49 -18.05 -21.04
CA LEU A 175 9.29 -19.18 -20.14
C LEU A 175 7.81 -19.58 -20.14
N PRO A 176 7.32 -20.36 -21.11
CA PRO A 176 5.93 -20.82 -21.09
C PRO A 176 5.57 -21.51 -19.77
N GLY A 177 4.48 -21.10 -19.12
CA GLY A 177 4.10 -21.55 -17.78
C GLY A 177 4.53 -20.61 -16.65
N TYR A 178 5.25 -19.52 -16.94
CA TYR A 178 5.63 -18.53 -15.92
C TYR A 178 4.44 -17.85 -15.24
N GLU A 179 3.24 -17.93 -15.83
CA GLU A 179 1.98 -17.51 -15.22
C GLU A 179 1.65 -18.22 -13.90
N GLU A 180 2.21 -19.42 -13.66
CA GLU A 180 2.04 -20.17 -12.42
C GLU A 180 3.01 -19.72 -11.30
N VAL A 181 4.06 -18.96 -11.63
CA VAL A 181 5.07 -18.56 -10.64
C VAL A 181 4.46 -17.63 -9.60
N GLY A 182 4.44 -18.09 -8.35
CA GLY A 182 3.84 -17.35 -7.23
C GLY A 182 2.33 -17.19 -7.35
N ARG A 183 1.67 -17.98 -8.22
CA ARG A 183 0.23 -17.90 -8.43
C ARG A 183 -0.52 -18.30 -7.16
N ARG A 184 -1.54 -17.52 -6.82
CA ARG A 184 -2.48 -17.82 -5.74
C ARG A 184 -3.92 -17.66 -6.21
N ARG A 185 -4.84 -18.26 -5.46
CA ARG A 185 -6.25 -17.88 -5.50
C ARG A 185 -6.37 -16.37 -5.24
N VAL A 186 -7.28 -15.70 -5.95
CA VAL A 186 -7.51 -14.26 -5.76
C VAL A 186 -8.16 -14.04 -4.40
N LEU A 187 -7.35 -13.71 -3.40
CA LEU A 187 -7.73 -13.43 -2.02
C LEU A 187 -7.08 -12.10 -1.60
N LEU A 188 -7.55 -10.99 -2.17
CA LEU A 188 -6.91 -9.69 -2.03
C LEU A 188 -7.61 -8.84 -0.96
N GLY A 189 -6.82 -8.20 -0.10
CA GLY A 189 -7.29 -7.18 0.85
C GLY A 189 -6.70 -5.81 0.55
N CYS A 190 -7.56 -4.78 0.52
CA CYS A 190 -7.20 -3.37 0.46
C CYS A 190 -8.07 -2.59 1.47
N TRP A 191 -7.46 -1.75 2.29
CA TRP A 191 -8.13 -0.97 3.34
C TRP A 191 -8.23 0.53 3.02
N GLY A 192 -7.95 0.88 1.77
CA GLY A 192 -8.15 2.23 1.25
C GLY A 192 -7.02 3.19 1.65
N SER A 193 -6.81 4.20 0.82
CA SER A 193 -5.74 5.18 1.00
C SER A 193 -6.18 6.55 0.53
N PHE A 194 -5.48 7.57 1.03
CA PHE A 194 -5.71 8.99 0.79
C PHE A 194 -7.11 9.44 1.19
N ASN A 195 -7.23 10.00 2.39
CA ASN A 195 -8.49 10.51 2.89
C ASN A 195 -8.97 11.70 2.05
N ASN A 196 -10.27 11.75 1.79
CA ASN A 196 -10.91 12.94 1.22
C ASN A 196 -11.34 13.87 2.36
N PRO A 197 -10.70 15.03 2.56
CA PRO A 197 -11.01 15.93 3.67
C PRO A 197 -12.39 16.56 3.57
N ALA A 198 -13.12 16.46 2.45
CA ALA A 198 -14.51 16.90 2.39
C ALA A 198 -15.46 15.97 3.17
N VAL A 199 -15.12 14.68 3.27
CA VAL A 199 -15.99 13.63 3.84
C VAL A 199 -15.41 13.06 5.13
N CYS A 200 -14.09 12.86 5.21
CA CYS A 200 -13.45 12.25 6.36
C CYS A 200 -13.46 13.18 7.57
N ASP A 201 -14.20 12.77 8.60
CA ASP A 201 -14.21 13.37 9.93
C ASP A 201 -13.60 12.45 11.00
N TYR A 202 -13.00 11.33 10.57
CA TYR A 202 -12.42 10.28 11.43
C TYR A 202 -13.39 9.65 12.44
N SER A 203 -14.68 9.94 12.37
CA SER A 203 -15.66 9.32 13.25
C SER A 203 -15.93 7.88 12.83
N TYR A 204 -15.98 6.95 13.80
CA TYR A 204 -16.31 5.54 13.53
C TYR A 204 -17.72 5.41 12.91
N LYS A 205 -18.67 6.21 13.39
CA LYS A 205 -20.07 6.18 12.95
C LYS A 205 -20.23 6.42 11.44
N LYS A 206 -19.33 7.21 10.84
CA LYS A 206 -19.32 7.48 9.40
C LYS A 206 -18.18 6.78 8.66
N MET A 207 -17.50 5.81 9.28
CA MET A 207 -16.33 5.14 8.71
C MET A 207 -16.59 4.48 7.37
N THR A 208 -17.77 3.90 7.20
CA THR A 208 -18.21 3.36 5.91
C THR A 208 -18.32 4.44 4.82
N GLU A 209 -18.80 5.63 5.17
CA GLU A 209 -19.01 6.74 4.22
C GLU A 209 -17.68 7.35 3.79
N TRP A 210 -16.86 7.80 4.75
CA TRP A 210 -15.58 8.42 4.40
C TRP A 210 -14.55 7.42 3.86
N GLY A 211 -14.62 6.15 4.29
CA GLY A 211 -13.79 5.09 3.73
C GLY A 211 -14.03 4.88 2.24
N ARG A 212 -15.30 4.89 1.80
CA ARG A 212 -15.63 4.80 0.37
C ARG A 212 -15.23 6.04 -0.44
N ALA A 213 -15.07 7.18 0.23
CA ALA A 213 -14.66 8.44 -0.40
C ALA A 213 -13.14 8.60 -0.53
N MET A 214 -12.35 7.66 -0.02
CA MET A 214 -10.89 7.61 -0.20
C MET A 214 -10.50 7.57 -1.69
N TYR A 215 -9.37 8.18 -2.03
CA TYR A 215 -8.90 8.19 -3.42
C TYR A 215 -8.32 6.86 -3.87
N VAL A 216 -8.08 5.91 -2.96
CA VAL A 216 -7.99 4.47 -3.25
C VAL A 216 -9.11 3.78 -2.48
N THR A 217 -10.00 3.09 -3.18
CA THR A 217 -11.19 2.51 -2.53
C THR A 217 -10.82 1.27 -1.72
N PRO A 218 -11.27 1.15 -0.45
CA PRO A 218 -11.12 -0.08 0.31
C PRO A 218 -11.93 -1.21 -0.31
N GLY A 219 -11.45 -2.45 -0.14
CA GLY A 219 -12.22 -3.63 -0.46
C GLY A 219 -11.56 -4.96 -0.17
N VAL A 220 -12.40 -5.98 -0.05
CA VAL A 220 -11.99 -7.40 -0.04
C VAL A 220 -12.42 -8.01 -1.36
N VAL A 221 -11.47 -8.61 -2.09
CA VAL A 221 -11.72 -9.26 -3.39
C VAL A 221 -11.44 -10.74 -3.28
N VAL A 222 -12.46 -11.56 -3.53
CA VAL A 222 -12.38 -13.02 -3.50
C VAL A 222 -12.86 -13.57 -4.84
N ASP A 223 -12.00 -14.32 -5.52
CA ASP A 223 -12.28 -14.91 -6.85
C ASP A 223 -12.85 -13.87 -7.83
N ASP A 224 -12.11 -12.77 -7.99
CA ASP A 224 -12.41 -11.64 -8.89
C ASP A 224 -13.66 -10.83 -8.54
N LYS A 225 -14.31 -11.11 -7.40
CA LYS A 225 -15.51 -10.39 -6.94
C LYS A 225 -15.19 -9.50 -5.75
N LEU A 226 -15.55 -8.22 -5.86
CA LEU A 226 -15.56 -7.30 -4.73
C LEU A 226 -16.65 -7.74 -3.74
N VAL A 227 -16.21 -8.27 -2.60
CA VAL A 227 -17.09 -8.80 -1.54
C VAL A 227 -17.71 -7.67 -0.74
N THR A 228 -16.90 -6.68 -0.37
CA THR A 228 -17.30 -5.50 0.40
C THR A 228 -16.31 -4.37 0.16
N SER A 229 -16.79 -3.13 0.25
CA SER A 229 -16.01 -1.89 0.36
C SER A 229 -16.32 -1.12 1.65
N ASP A 230 -16.98 -1.79 2.60
CA ASP A 230 -17.37 -1.22 3.89
C ASP A 230 -16.26 -1.41 4.92
N LEU A 231 -15.61 -0.33 5.34
CA LEU A 231 -14.53 -0.39 6.33
C LEU A 231 -14.97 -0.96 7.68
N VAL A 232 -16.23 -0.75 8.10
CA VAL A 232 -16.74 -1.31 9.37
C VAL A 232 -16.85 -2.82 9.26
N ASP A 233 -17.42 -3.34 8.16
CA ASP A 233 -17.53 -4.79 7.94
C ASP A 233 -16.15 -5.44 7.76
N ILE A 234 -15.24 -4.78 7.03
CA ILE A 234 -13.85 -5.23 6.89
C ILE A 234 -13.20 -5.35 8.27
N ASN A 235 -13.29 -4.30 9.10
CA ASN A 235 -12.74 -4.25 10.45
C ASN A 235 -13.26 -5.39 11.34
N LEU A 236 -14.58 -5.52 11.46
CA LEU A 236 -15.22 -6.48 12.37
C LEU A 236 -14.89 -7.94 12.05
N ASN A 237 -14.44 -8.22 10.83
CA ASN A 237 -14.11 -9.57 10.37
C ASN A 237 -12.62 -9.92 10.46
N ILE A 238 -11.77 -9.04 11.01
CA ILE A 238 -10.37 -9.36 11.28
C ILE A 238 -10.28 -10.36 12.44
N ARG A 239 -9.51 -11.44 12.26
CA ARG A 239 -9.21 -12.45 13.28
C ARG A 239 -7.70 -12.68 13.34
N ILE A 240 -7.11 -12.48 14.50
CA ILE A 240 -5.71 -12.82 14.75
C ILE A 240 -5.67 -14.23 15.34
N LEU A 241 -5.26 -15.18 14.50
CA LEU A 241 -5.09 -16.56 14.92
C LEU A 241 -3.62 -16.84 15.26
N LEU A 242 -3.42 -17.96 15.95
CA LEU A 242 -2.11 -18.58 16.17
C LEU A 242 -2.07 -19.91 15.39
N GLY A 243 -1.31 -20.88 15.89
CA GLY A 243 -1.05 -22.16 15.24
C GLY A 243 0.45 -22.44 15.35
N SER A 244 1.21 -21.74 14.52
CA SER A 244 2.66 -21.94 14.39
C SER A 244 3.53 -20.78 14.90
N SER A 245 2.97 -19.93 15.77
CA SER A 245 3.63 -18.71 16.28
C SER A 245 4.13 -18.86 17.72
N TYR A 246 5.24 -18.19 18.06
CA TYR A 246 5.88 -18.20 19.39
C TYR A 246 5.16 -17.35 20.46
N TYR A 247 3.86 -17.59 20.62
CA TYR A 247 3.01 -16.94 21.61
C TYR A 247 2.11 -17.96 22.30
N ASP A 248 1.73 -17.69 23.53
CA ASP A 248 0.58 -18.33 24.15
C ASP A 248 -0.71 -17.60 23.74
N ASP A 249 -1.85 -18.29 23.78
CA ASP A 249 -3.13 -17.68 23.44
C ASP A 249 -3.64 -16.73 24.55
N TRP A 250 -4.55 -15.84 24.19
CA TRP A 250 -5.19 -14.87 25.09
C TRP A 250 -6.70 -15.12 25.26
N GLN A 251 -7.18 -16.34 25.01
CA GLN A 251 -8.63 -16.62 25.07
C GLN A 251 -9.19 -16.47 26.49
N GLN A 252 -8.35 -16.73 27.49
CA GLN A 252 -8.67 -16.52 28.92
C GLN A 252 -8.24 -15.13 29.42
N GLY A 253 -7.75 -14.27 28.53
CA GLY A 253 -7.34 -12.90 28.84
C GLY A 253 -8.51 -11.94 28.94
N GLU A 254 -8.21 -10.69 29.27
CA GLU A 254 -9.22 -9.63 29.28
C GLU A 254 -9.77 -9.35 27.87
N THR A 255 -11.08 -9.19 27.76
CA THR A 255 -11.73 -8.60 26.57
C THR A 255 -11.86 -7.10 26.77
N PHE A 256 -11.00 -6.31 26.12
CA PHE A 256 -11.00 -4.85 26.24
C PHE A 256 -12.25 -4.18 25.63
N VAL A 257 -12.70 -4.68 24.48
CA VAL A 257 -13.75 -4.09 23.64
C VAL A 257 -14.76 -5.17 23.27
N LYS A 258 -15.96 -5.11 23.83
CA LYS A 258 -17.04 -6.06 23.54
C LYS A 258 -17.91 -5.64 22.36
N GLN A 259 -18.06 -4.34 22.16
CA GLN A 259 -18.85 -3.74 21.08
C GLN A 259 -18.09 -2.56 20.48
N ASP A 260 -18.25 -2.36 19.18
CA ASP A 260 -17.76 -1.17 18.49
C ASP A 260 -18.67 0.05 18.79
N PRO A 261 -18.32 1.27 18.33
CA PRO A 261 -19.15 2.46 18.53
C PRO A 261 -20.55 2.41 17.85
N LEU A 262 -20.81 1.43 16.99
CA LEU A 262 -22.11 1.19 16.35
C LEU A 262 -22.93 0.10 17.08
N GLY A 263 -22.39 -0.51 18.14
CA GLY A 263 -23.02 -1.56 18.93
C GLY A 263 -22.82 -2.98 18.36
N ASN A 264 -21.99 -3.14 17.33
CA ASN A 264 -21.71 -4.46 16.76
C ASN A 264 -20.77 -5.24 17.68
N PRO A 265 -20.95 -6.57 17.85
CA PRO A 265 -20.08 -7.37 18.68
C PRO A 265 -18.66 -7.45 18.09
N VAL A 266 -17.66 -7.36 18.97
CA VAL A 266 -16.23 -7.47 18.63
C VAL A 266 -15.67 -8.78 19.20
N ASP A 267 -15.03 -9.57 18.35
CA ASP A 267 -14.51 -10.90 18.68
C ASP A 267 -13.28 -10.85 19.61
N GLN A 268 -13.06 -11.88 20.43
CA GLN A 268 -11.86 -12.00 21.28
C GLN A 268 -10.56 -12.07 20.46
N ASN A 269 -10.63 -12.61 19.24
CA ASN A 269 -9.52 -12.66 18.29
C ASN A 269 -9.36 -11.38 17.46
N HIS A 270 -10.23 -10.39 17.61
CA HIS A 270 -10.05 -9.09 16.95
C HIS A 270 -8.87 -8.33 17.61
N PRO A 271 -8.05 -7.56 16.85
CA PRO A 271 -6.88 -6.85 17.39
C PRO A 271 -7.16 -5.96 18.61
N TRP A 272 -8.36 -5.36 18.71
CA TRP A 272 -8.76 -4.61 19.92
C TRP A 272 -8.71 -5.43 21.22
N ASN A 273 -8.90 -6.75 21.15
CA ASN A 273 -8.97 -7.66 22.31
C ASN A 273 -7.73 -8.54 22.46
N GLN A 274 -6.75 -8.39 21.58
CA GLN A 274 -5.54 -9.19 21.64
C GLN A 274 -4.68 -8.84 22.84
N THR A 275 -4.13 -9.86 23.49
CA THR A 275 -3.01 -9.72 24.43
C THR A 275 -1.82 -10.50 23.90
N THR A 276 -0.69 -9.83 23.67
CA THR A 276 0.51 -10.49 23.14
C THR A 276 1.33 -11.10 24.27
N ILE A 277 1.33 -12.44 24.38
CA ILE A 277 2.07 -13.19 25.40
C ILE A 277 3.23 -13.94 24.72
N PRO A 278 4.43 -13.33 24.61
CA PRO A 278 5.54 -13.94 23.89
C PRO A 278 6.10 -15.16 24.64
N ARG A 279 6.33 -16.24 23.90
CA ARG A 279 6.92 -17.47 24.42
C ARG A 279 8.10 -17.92 23.55
N PRO A 280 9.32 -17.43 23.85
CA PRO A 280 10.53 -17.89 23.17
C PRO A 280 10.68 -19.41 23.29
N GLN A 281 10.92 -20.07 22.18
CA GLN A 281 11.03 -21.53 22.12
C GLN A 281 11.91 -21.97 20.96
N LYS A 282 12.33 -23.25 20.97
CA LYS A 282 13.05 -23.86 19.86
C LYS A 282 12.14 -23.91 18.63
N ARG A 283 12.69 -23.55 17.46
CA ARG A 283 12.00 -23.66 16.18
C ARG A 283 11.69 -25.12 15.84
N ASP A 284 10.44 -25.40 15.54
CA ASP A 284 9.96 -26.69 15.06
C ASP A 284 8.94 -26.51 13.92
N PHE A 285 9.30 -26.96 12.72
CA PHE A 285 8.44 -26.84 11.53
C PHE A 285 7.23 -27.79 11.55
N GLY A 286 7.19 -28.78 12.46
CA GLY A 286 6.00 -29.56 12.75
C GLY A 286 5.05 -28.89 13.76
N GLY A 287 5.46 -27.78 14.38
CA GLY A 287 4.71 -27.06 15.40
C GLY A 287 4.84 -25.54 15.22
N LYS A 288 5.48 -24.87 16.18
CA LYS A 288 5.71 -23.42 16.13
C LYS A 288 7.10 -23.10 15.59
N TYR A 289 7.17 -22.22 14.61
CA TYR A 289 8.42 -21.93 13.90
C TYR A 289 8.68 -20.45 13.58
N THR A 290 7.78 -19.53 13.96
CA THR A 290 7.94 -18.11 13.63
C THR A 290 7.38 -17.19 14.71
N TRP A 291 7.83 -15.93 14.70
CA TRP A 291 7.24 -14.83 15.48
C TRP A 291 6.05 -14.18 14.76
N VAL A 292 5.78 -14.52 13.50
CA VAL A 292 4.62 -13.96 12.78
C VAL A 292 3.36 -14.68 13.25
N MET A 293 2.32 -13.92 13.62
CA MET A 293 0.96 -14.45 13.91
C MET A 293 0.19 -14.73 12.62
N SER A 294 -0.99 -15.34 12.70
CA SER A 294 -1.82 -15.70 11.55
C SER A 294 -3.08 -14.83 11.45
N PRO A 295 -2.98 -13.56 11.00
CA PRO A 295 -4.16 -12.78 10.68
C PRO A 295 -4.96 -13.44 9.55
N ARG A 296 -6.28 -13.45 9.72
CA ARG A 296 -7.26 -13.98 8.79
C ARG A 296 -8.43 -13.02 8.71
N TRP A 297 -9.15 -13.08 7.60
CA TRP A 297 -10.40 -12.38 7.42
C TRP A 297 -11.55 -13.36 7.39
N LEU A 298 -12.52 -13.19 8.29
CA LEU A 298 -13.68 -14.06 8.39
C LEU A 298 -14.66 -13.77 7.25
N ASP A 299 -14.78 -14.69 6.31
CA ASP A 299 -15.80 -14.62 5.27
C ASP A 299 -17.13 -15.19 5.80
N LYS A 300 -18.04 -14.31 6.20
CA LYS A 300 -19.37 -14.69 6.72
C LYS A 300 -20.20 -15.51 5.73
N ARG A 301 -19.87 -15.51 4.43
CA ARG A 301 -20.61 -16.26 3.40
C ARG A 301 -20.33 -17.76 3.47
N THR A 302 -19.11 -18.14 3.89
CA THR A 302 -18.69 -19.55 3.98
C THR A 302 -18.35 -19.98 5.40
N GLY A 303 -18.05 -19.04 6.30
CA GLY A 303 -17.53 -19.29 7.64
C GLY A 303 -16.01 -19.45 7.68
N ASP A 304 -15.32 -19.28 6.55
CA ASP A 304 -13.88 -19.52 6.44
C ASP A 304 -13.07 -18.35 7.00
N HIS A 305 -11.91 -18.69 7.55
CA HIS A 305 -10.87 -17.73 7.91
C HIS A 305 -9.91 -17.60 6.72
N LEU A 306 -10.15 -16.62 5.86
CA LEU A 306 -9.38 -16.43 4.63
C LEU A 306 -7.99 -15.86 4.94
N ALA A 307 -6.96 -16.51 4.41
CA ALA A 307 -5.60 -15.98 4.37
C ALA A 307 -5.49 -14.95 3.23
N LEU A 308 -6.08 -13.77 3.42
CA LEU A 308 -5.95 -12.67 2.46
C LEU A 308 -4.48 -12.29 2.32
N ASP A 309 -4.08 -11.98 1.09
CA ASP A 309 -2.80 -11.36 0.76
C ASP A 309 -3.03 -9.96 0.20
N THR A 310 -1.99 -9.14 0.25
CA THR A 310 -2.08 -7.78 -0.29
C THR A 310 -1.59 -7.69 -1.73
N GLY A 311 -1.10 -8.81 -2.28
CA GLY A 311 -0.32 -8.88 -3.50
C GLY A 311 0.81 -7.84 -3.58
N GLY A 312 1.44 -7.59 -2.43
CA GLY A 312 2.51 -6.60 -2.28
C GLY A 312 2.02 -5.15 -2.22
N GLY A 313 0.70 -4.92 -2.15
CA GLY A 313 0.02 -3.64 -2.04
C GLY A 313 -0.64 -3.17 -3.34
N PRO A 314 0.13 -2.90 -4.41
CA PRO A 314 -0.38 -2.34 -5.65
C PRO A 314 -1.51 -3.12 -6.32
N ILE A 315 -1.38 -4.44 -6.45
CA ILE A 315 -2.38 -5.24 -7.16
C ILE A 315 -3.73 -5.22 -6.41
N ALA A 316 -3.72 -5.31 -5.08
CA ALA A 316 -4.94 -5.28 -4.27
C ALA A 316 -5.66 -3.92 -4.36
N ARG A 317 -4.90 -2.81 -4.28
CA ARG A 317 -5.43 -1.45 -4.43
C ARG A 317 -6.09 -1.23 -5.79
N LEU A 318 -5.37 -1.60 -6.86
CA LEU A 318 -5.85 -1.43 -8.23
C LEU A 318 -7.08 -2.29 -8.49
N TRP A 319 -7.11 -3.54 -8.00
CA TRP A 319 -8.26 -4.44 -8.17
C TRP A 319 -9.51 -3.93 -7.44
N ALA A 320 -9.38 -3.60 -6.16
CA ALA A 320 -10.49 -3.12 -5.35
C ALA A 320 -11.05 -1.80 -5.91
N THR A 321 -10.16 -0.86 -6.25
CA THR A 321 -10.55 0.43 -6.86
C THR A 321 -11.20 0.24 -8.23
N ALA A 322 -10.65 -0.63 -9.08
CA ALA A 322 -11.19 -0.92 -10.40
C ALA A 322 -12.62 -1.48 -10.30
N LEU A 323 -12.85 -2.48 -9.45
CA LEU A 323 -14.15 -3.12 -9.32
C LEU A 323 -15.19 -2.24 -8.62
N ALA A 324 -14.77 -1.41 -7.67
CA ALA A 324 -15.70 -0.55 -6.93
C ALA A 324 -16.35 0.51 -7.82
N GLY A 325 -15.66 1.01 -8.85
CA GLY A 325 -16.21 1.99 -9.79
C GLY A 325 -16.47 3.38 -9.19
N ILE A 326 -15.87 3.70 -8.02
CA ILE A 326 -16.19 4.92 -7.26
C ILE A 326 -15.23 6.07 -7.59
N VAL A 327 -13.92 5.81 -7.71
CA VAL A 327 -12.90 6.85 -7.83
C VAL A 327 -12.94 7.52 -9.20
N ASP A 328 -13.13 8.83 -9.21
CA ASP A 328 -12.90 9.72 -10.35
C ASP A 328 -12.43 11.09 -9.81
N ASN A 329 -11.17 11.46 -10.08
CA ASN A 329 -10.61 12.77 -9.72
C ASN A 329 -10.03 13.52 -10.93
N GLY A 330 -10.41 13.11 -12.14
CA GLY A 330 -9.89 13.65 -13.40
C GLY A 330 -8.52 13.10 -13.82
N TYR A 331 -7.64 12.80 -12.85
CA TYR A 331 -6.32 12.18 -13.10
C TYR A 331 -6.37 10.66 -13.00
N VAL A 332 -7.22 10.13 -12.14
CA VAL A 332 -7.45 8.70 -11.92
C VAL A 332 -8.93 8.44 -12.04
N LYS A 333 -9.28 7.41 -12.83
CA LYS A 333 -10.65 7.00 -13.06
C LYS A 333 -10.80 5.48 -13.01
N SER A 334 -11.65 5.02 -12.11
CA SER A 334 -12.13 3.65 -12.10
C SER A 334 -13.17 3.44 -13.21
N THR A 335 -13.09 2.30 -13.91
CA THR A 335 -14.00 1.98 -15.03
C THR A 335 -14.98 0.84 -14.70
N GLY A 336 -14.91 0.28 -13.49
CA GLY A 336 -15.59 -0.97 -13.12
C GLY A 336 -14.83 -2.24 -13.50
N ARG A 337 -13.78 -2.15 -14.34
CA ARG A 337 -12.98 -3.29 -14.82
C ARG A 337 -11.49 -3.00 -15.06
N SER A 338 -11.10 -1.75 -14.90
CA SER A 338 -9.75 -1.22 -15.07
C SER A 338 -9.61 0.10 -14.30
N VAL A 339 -8.40 0.62 -14.21
CA VAL A 339 -8.11 1.97 -13.73
C VAL A 339 -7.37 2.72 -14.82
N LYS A 340 -7.90 3.87 -15.23
CA LYS A 340 -7.24 4.83 -16.12
C LYS A 340 -6.51 5.88 -15.30
N MET A 341 -5.29 6.19 -15.69
CA MET A 341 -4.41 7.16 -15.03
C MET A 341 -3.82 8.08 -16.09
N TYR A 342 -4.03 9.37 -15.93
CA TYR A 342 -3.61 10.40 -16.85
C TYR A 342 -2.37 11.11 -16.33
N LEU A 343 -1.32 11.16 -17.16
CA LEU A 343 -0.13 11.95 -16.93
C LEU A 343 -0.08 13.13 -17.91
N PRO A 344 -0.02 14.38 -17.43
CA PRO A 344 -0.01 15.56 -18.29
C PRO A 344 1.28 15.68 -19.10
N LYS A 345 1.29 16.55 -20.11
CA LYS A 345 2.49 16.91 -20.86
C LYS A 345 3.61 17.37 -19.92
N THR A 346 4.83 16.88 -20.17
CA THR A 346 6.03 17.26 -19.41
C THR A 346 6.99 18.06 -20.29
N MET A 347 8.21 18.31 -19.81
CA MET A 347 9.20 19.13 -20.53
C MET A 347 9.53 18.54 -21.90
N SER A 348 9.69 17.22 -21.95
CA SER A 348 10.21 16.51 -23.13
C SER A 348 9.16 15.62 -23.80
N LEU A 349 8.11 15.21 -23.07
CA LEU A 349 7.16 14.18 -23.53
C LEU A 349 5.70 14.67 -23.54
N PRO A 350 4.89 14.23 -24.53
CA PRO A 350 3.46 14.55 -24.59
C PRO A 350 2.69 13.94 -23.41
N GLU A 351 1.46 14.40 -23.20
CA GLU A 351 0.54 13.74 -22.27
C GLU A 351 0.25 12.28 -22.68
N VAL A 352 -0.07 11.44 -21.70
CA VAL A 352 -0.35 10.01 -21.93
C VAL A 352 -1.37 9.50 -20.91
N GLU A 353 -2.21 8.56 -21.33
CA GLU A 353 -3.10 7.80 -20.44
C GLU A 353 -2.60 6.35 -20.34
N PHE A 354 -2.40 5.88 -19.12
CA PHE A 354 -2.14 4.47 -18.82
C PHE A 354 -3.41 3.81 -18.28
N GLU A 355 -3.71 2.60 -18.74
CA GLU A 355 -4.85 1.83 -18.25
C GLU A 355 -4.37 0.50 -17.67
N TRP A 356 -4.41 0.39 -16.33
CA TRP A 356 -4.22 -0.90 -15.68
C TRP A 356 -5.50 -1.72 -15.81
N LYS A 357 -5.41 -2.88 -16.46
CA LYS A 357 -6.52 -3.81 -16.63
C LYS A 357 -6.41 -4.92 -15.60
N ILE A 358 -7.56 -5.34 -15.06
CA ILE A 358 -7.61 -6.48 -14.15
C ILE A 358 -6.97 -7.71 -14.85
N PRO A 359 -5.90 -8.29 -14.27
CA PRO A 359 -5.20 -9.39 -14.90
C PRO A 359 -5.96 -10.70 -14.73
N LYS A 360 -5.57 -11.73 -15.50
CA LYS A 360 -6.17 -13.06 -15.43
C LYS A 360 -5.74 -13.86 -14.18
N TRP A 361 -4.60 -13.49 -13.58
CA TRP A 361 -3.97 -14.25 -12.51
C TRP A 361 -3.52 -13.31 -11.39
N SER A 362 -3.54 -13.81 -10.15
CA SER A 362 -2.81 -13.21 -9.02
C SER A 362 -1.49 -13.97 -8.84
N ASN A 363 -0.49 -13.61 -9.64
CA ASN A 363 0.84 -14.27 -9.65
C ASN A 363 1.97 -13.25 -9.40
N ALA A 364 3.22 -13.69 -9.47
CA ALA A 364 4.37 -12.82 -9.21
C ALA A 364 4.49 -11.65 -10.21
N ILE A 365 4.44 -11.93 -11.52
CA ILE A 365 4.61 -10.90 -12.56
C ILE A 365 3.52 -9.83 -12.49
N GLU A 366 2.25 -10.21 -12.26
CA GLU A 366 1.18 -9.22 -12.19
C GLU A 366 1.25 -8.37 -10.91
N ARG A 367 1.83 -8.88 -9.81
CA ARG A 367 2.13 -8.08 -8.62
C ARG A 367 3.21 -7.03 -8.90
N ASP A 368 4.24 -7.40 -9.65
CA ASP A 368 5.33 -6.49 -10.03
C ASP A 368 4.88 -5.47 -11.07
N ARG A 369 4.11 -5.88 -12.08
CA ARG A 369 3.46 -4.96 -13.02
C ARG A 369 2.57 -3.96 -12.29
N ALA A 370 1.69 -4.44 -11.40
CA ALA A 370 0.82 -3.56 -10.64
C ALA A 370 1.62 -2.51 -9.83
N ARG A 371 2.82 -2.85 -9.35
CA ARG A 371 3.72 -1.91 -8.66
C ARG A 371 4.17 -0.77 -9.54
N THR A 372 4.57 -1.05 -10.78
CA THR A 372 4.90 -0.03 -11.76
C THR A 372 3.71 0.87 -12.08
N TYR A 373 2.52 0.28 -12.28
CA TYR A 373 1.31 1.06 -12.55
C TYR A 373 0.89 1.91 -11.35
N PHE A 374 1.09 1.46 -10.12
CA PHE A 374 0.74 2.27 -8.96
C PHE A 374 1.71 3.45 -8.72
N GLN A 375 2.94 3.40 -9.23
CA GLN A 375 3.80 4.58 -9.25
C GLN A 375 3.16 5.72 -10.09
N VAL A 376 2.53 5.37 -11.23
CA VAL A 376 1.71 6.30 -12.02
C VAL A 376 0.50 6.78 -11.23
N TYR A 377 -0.21 5.85 -10.58
CA TYR A 377 -1.38 6.17 -9.77
C TYR A 377 -1.05 7.22 -8.70
N ALA A 378 0.00 6.98 -7.92
CA ALA A 378 0.43 7.88 -6.85
C ALA A 378 0.81 9.26 -7.41
N ALA A 379 1.55 9.32 -8.52
CA ALA A 379 1.89 10.58 -9.18
C ALA A 379 0.64 11.33 -9.70
N SER A 380 -0.33 10.60 -10.27
CA SER A 380 -1.60 11.13 -10.76
C SER A 380 -2.45 11.72 -9.63
N CYS A 381 -2.56 10.99 -8.52
CA CYS A 381 -3.21 11.50 -7.31
C CYS A 381 -2.48 12.71 -6.71
N ALA A 382 -1.15 12.71 -6.68
CA ALA A 382 -0.36 13.83 -6.17
C ALA A 382 -0.57 15.12 -6.97
N LEU A 383 -0.79 15.03 -8.30
CA LEU A 383 -1.17 16.18 -9.13
C LEU A 383 -2.50 16.78 -8.68
N TYR A 384 -3.50 15.93 -8.44
CA TYR A 384 -4.77 16.38 -7.88
C TYR A 384 -4.58 16.99 -6.47
N PHE A 385 -3.83 16.34 -5.58
CA PHE A 385 -3.65 16.80 -4.19
C PHE A 385 -2.94 18.15 -4.10
N VAL A 386 -1.94 18.41 -4.95
CA VAL A 386 -1.24 19.70 -4.95
C VAL A 386 -2.14 20.82 -5.47
N GLU A 387 -3.03 20.55 -6.43
CA GLU A 387 -4.06 21.51 -6.85
C GLU A 387 -5.02 21.85 -5.70
N GLN A 388 -5.48 20.84 -4.96
CA GLN A 388 -6.35 21.05 -3.80
C GLN A 388 -5.64 21.83 -2.68
N ALA A 389 -4.37 21.52 -2.41
CA ALA A 389 -3.57 22.24 -1.43
C ALA A 389 -3.33 23.70 -1.82
N LEU A 390 -3.05 23.96 -3.11
CA LEU A 390 -2.92 25.33 -3.64
C LEU A 390 -4.25 26.09 -3.56
N ALA A 391 -5.39 25.43 -3.82
CA ALA A 391 -6.71 26.04 -3.69
C ALA A 391 -7.02 26.46 -2.24
N GLU A 392 -6.71 25.60 -1.26
CA GLU A 392 -6.81 25.93 0.18
C GLU A 392 -5.89 27.11 0.54
N LEU A 393 -4.64 27.09 0.06
CA LEU A 393 -3.65 28.13 0.30
C LEU A 393 -4.08 29.49 -0.26
N HIS A 394 -4.52 29.53 -1.53
CA HIS A 394 -4.97 30.75 -2.20
C HIS A 394 -6.25 31.32 -1.59
N ALA A 395 -7.07 30.48 -0.97
CA ALA A 395 -8.23 30.93 -0.21
C ALA A 395 -7.89 31.38 1.23
N GLY A 396 -6.60 31.39 1.61
CA GLY A 396 -6.13 31.80 2.93
C GLY A 396 -6.36 30.77 4.04
N ARG A 397 -6.77 29.54 3.70
CA ARG A 397 -7.03 28.45 4.67
C ARG A 397 -5.73 27.69 4.98
N THR A 398 -4.86 28.31 5.77
CA THR A 398 -3.51 27.80 6.07
C THR A 398 -3.36 27.14 7.43
N LYS A 399 -4.43 27.03 8.23
CA LYS A 399 -4.41 26.30 9.49
C LYS A 399 -4.16 24.82 9.20
N THR A 400 -3.19 24.21 9.86
CA THR A 400 -2.78 22.81 9.65
C THR A 400 -2.95 21.91 10.85
N TRP A 401 -3.45 22.42 11.99
CA TRP A 401 -3.65 21.62 13.19
C TRP A 401 -4.91 22.03 13.95
N SER A 402 -5.62 21.05 14.49
CA SER A 402 -6.80 21.20 15.34
C SER A 402 -6.49 20.79 16.77
N GLU A 403 -6.97 21.61 17.72
CA GLU A 403 -6.85 21.32 19.15
C GLU A 403 -7.68 20.11 19.56
N PHE A 404 -7.17 19.33 20.51
CA PHE A 404 -7.84 18.16 21.07
C PHE A 404 -7.47 17.97 22.53
N SER A 405 -8.28 17.20 23.25
CA SER A 405 -8.00 16.69 24.59
C SER A 405 -7.96 15.18 24.56
N VAL A 406 -7.00 14.56 25.24
CA VAL A 406 -6.93 13.10 25.37
C VAL A 406 -8.07 12.63 26.30
N PRO A 407 -9.00 11.77 25.85
CA PRO A 407 -10.05 11.23 26.71
C PRO A 407 -9.49 10.34 27.82
N GLN A 408 -10.22 10.22 28.92
CA GLN A 408 -9.89 9.22 29.95
C GLN A 408 -10.10 7.80 29.45
N GLU A 409 -11.23 7.57 28.77
CA GLU A 409 -11.63 6.29 28.20
C GLU A 409 -12.00 6.49 26.73
N ALA A 410 -11.38 5.74 25.81
CA ALA A 410 -11.72 5.78 24.40
C ALA A 410 -11.23 4.54 23.67
N ILE A 411 -11.84 4.26 22.52
CA ILE A 411 -11.33 3.32 21.53
C ILE A 411 -11.16 4.05 20.20
N GLY A 412 -10.21 3.61 19.40
CA GLY A 412 -9.99 4.12 18.05
C GLY A 412 -9.42 3.04 17.15
N CYS A 413 -9.67 3.20 15.86
CA CYS A 413 -9.00 2.42 14.83
C CYS A 413 -8.62 3.31 13.64
N GLY A 414 -7.37 3.21 13.22
CA GLY A 414 -6.87 3.81 11.99
C GLY A 414 -6.88 2.75 10.90
N PHE A 415 -7.36 3.13 9.71
CA PHE A 415 -7.28 2.33 8.49
C PHE A 415 -6.53 3.11 7.44
N HIS A 416 -5.51 2.48 6.88
CA HIS A 416 -4.65 3.03 5.85
C HIS A 416 -4.17 1.90 4.94
N GLU A 417 -3.65 2.26 3.78
CA GLU A 417 -2.92 1.34 2.94
C GLU A 417 -1.43 1.68 3.02
N ALA A 418 -0.62 0.82 3.64
CA ALA A 418 0.83 0.99 3.56
C ALA A 418 1.33 0.77 2.13
N VAL A 419 2.62 1.08 1.87
CA VAL A 419 3.27 0.75 0.60
C VAL A 419 3.01 -0.71 0.20
N ARG A 420 2.98 -1.62 1.18
CA ARG A 420 2.82 -3.06 0.94
C ARG A 420 1.37 -3.56 1.08
N GLY A 421 0.38 -2.69 1.26
CA GLY A 421 -1.05 -3.04 1.38
C GLY A 421 -1.64 -2.77 2.76
N VAL A 422 -2.67 -3.53 3.14
CA VAL A 422 -3.47 -3.35 4.37
C VAL A 422 -2.68 -2.94 5.61
N LEU A 423 -3.08 -1.84 6.26
CA LEU A 423 -2.53 -1.38 7.52
C LEU A 423 -3.62 -0.85 8.46
N SER A 424 -3.76 -1.48 9.64
CA SER A 424 -4.71 -1.04 10.66
C SER A 424 -4.00 -0.88 11.99
N HIS A 425 -4.36 0.17 12.71
CA HIS A 425 -3.92 0.40 14.07
C HIS A 425 -5.14 0.43 14.97
N HIS A 426 -5.20 -0.45 15.96
CA HIS A 426 -6.29 -0.53 16.92
C HIS A 426 -5.80 -0.08 18.28
N VAL A 427 -6.43 0.94 18.87
CA VAL A 427 -6.05 1.52 20.17
C VAL A 427 -7.21 1.50 21.15
N VAL A 428 -6.88 1.21 22.41
CA VAL A 428 -7.76 1.34 23.58
C VAL A 428 -7.06 2.24 24.60
N ILE A 429 -7.76 3.26 25.08
CA ILE A 429 -7.30 4.22 26.07
C ILE A 429 -8.10 4.00 27.36
N ARG A 430 -7.39 3.89 28.50
CA ARG A 430 -7.97 3.88 29.85
C ARG A 430 -7.15 4.77 30.77
N ASP A 431 -7.79 5.49 31.67
CA ASP A 431 -7.17 6.49 32.55
C ASP A 431 -6.20 7.45 31.80
N GLY A 432 -6.54 7.82 30.56
CA GLY A 432 -5.71 8.68 29.70
C GLY A 432 -4.39 8.04 29.24
N LYS A 433 -4.26 6.72 29.34
CA LYS A 433 -3.08 5.93 28.92
C LYS A 433 -3.48 4.87 27.89
N ILE A 434 -2.51 4.44 27.09
CA ILE A 434 -2.70 3.29 26.20
C ILE A 434 -2.88 2.04 27.06
N ALA A 435 -4.08 1.45 27.02
CA ALA A 435 -4.39 0.17 27.65
C ALA A 435 -4.17 -1.00 26.69
N ASN A 436 -4.43 -0.79 25.40
CA ASN A 436 -4.12 -1.77 24.36
C ASN A 436 -3.75 -1.09 23.03
N TYR A 437 -2.80 -1.64 22.29
CA TYR A 437 -2.37 -1.11 20.99
C TYR A 437 -1.81 -2.20 20.08
N HIS A 438 -2.50 -2.44 18.97
CA HIS A 438 -2.14 -3.50 18.02
C HIS A 438 -2.13 -2.98 16.58
N PRO A 439 -0.93 -2.76 16.00
CA PRO A 439 -0.80 -2.51 14.59
C PRO A 439 -0.70 -3.82 13.80
N TYR A 440 -1.51 -3.96 12.75
CA TYR A 440 -1.44 -5.07 11.80
C TYR A 440 -1.06 -4.56 10.40
N PRO A 441 0.25 -4.43 10.11
CA PRO A 441 0.76 -4.13 8.77
C PRO A 441 0.51 -5.29 7.78
N PRO A 442 0.84 -5.10 6.49
CA PRO A 442 0.55 -6.10 5.47
C PRO A 442 1.45 -7.33 5.55
N THR A 443 2.70 -7.21 6.03
CA THR A 443 3.61 -8.35 6.13
C THR A 443 3.10 -9.45 7.07
N PRO A 444 2.50 -9.16 8.24
CA PRO A 444 1.74 -10.15 9.01
C PRO A 444 0.69 -10.91 8.18
N TRP A 445 -0.01 -10.26 7.25
CA TRP A 445 -0.94 -10.94 6.34
C TRP A 445 -0.24 -11.81 5.31
N ASN A 446 0.87 -11.36 4.75
CA ASN A 446 1.54 -12.10 3.68
C ASN A 446 2.47 -13.23 4.19
N ALA A 447 3.16 -13.00 5.30
CA ALA A 447 4.21 -13.85 5.85
C ALA A 447 3.73 -14.76 6.99
N ASN A 448 2.43 -14.82 7.26
CA ASN A 448 1.95 -15.65 8.34
C ASN A 448 2.17 -17.14 8.08
N PRO A 449 2.34 -17.92 9.15
CA PRO A 449 2.44 -19.36 9.04
C PRO A 449 1.05 -20.01 8.91
N ARG A 450 1.04 -21.35 8.83
CA ARG A 450 -0.16 -22.16 9.06
C ARG A 450 -0.83 -21.77 10.37
N ASP A 451 -2.15 -21.55 10.29
CA ASP A 451 -2.97 -21.24 11.46
C ASP A 451 -3.41 -22.52 12.21
N VAL A 452 -4.22 -22.35 13.26
CA VAL A 452 -4.83 -23.45 14.03
C VAL A 452 -5.71 -24.40 13.19
N TYR A 453 -6.14 -23.99 12.00
CA TYR A 453 -6.91 -24.81 11.06
C TYR A 453 -6.02 -25.46 10.00
N GLY A 454 -4.70 -25.25 10.06
CA GLY A 454 -3.72 -25.79 9.11
C GLY A 454 -3.66 -25.04 7.79
N THR A 455 -4.35 -23.90 7.63
CA THR A 455 -4.36 -23.14 6.38
C THR A 455 -3.06 -22.34 6.26
N PRO A 456 -2.24 -22.58 5.21
CA PRO A 456 -0.99 -21.86 5.01
C PRO A 456 -1.21 -20.37 4.74
N GLY A 457 -0.23 -19.56 5.09
CA GLY A 457 -0.22 -18.15 4.73
C GLY A 457 0.21 -17.88 3.29
N PRO A 458 0.12 -16.62 2.84
CA PRO A 458 0.39 -16.25 1.45
C PRO A 458 1.76 -16.65 0.91
N TYR A 459 2.83 -16.44 1.66
CA TYR A 459 4.16 -16.82 1.19
C TYR A 459 4.33 -18.34 1.08
N GLU A 460 3.78 -19.11 2.02
CA GLU A 460 3.91 -20.57 1.99
C GLU A 460 3.15 -21.15 0.80
N ASP A 461 1.89 -20.75 0.63
CA ASP A 461 1.02 -21.26 -0.42
C ASP A 461 1.37 -20.76 -1.82
N ALA A 462 1.93 -19.56 -1.98
CA ALA A 462 2.44 -19.10 -3.29
C ALA A 462 3.70 -19.84 -3.75
N VAL A 463 4.48 -20.40 -2.81
CA VAL A 463 5.73 -21.12 -3.08
C VAL A 463 5.47 -22.61 -3.32
N GLN A 464 4.44 -23.17 -2.70
CA GLN A 464 3.97 -24.54 -2.91
C GLN A 464 3.37 -24.73 -4.30
#